data_AF-A0A9P0TP10-F1
#
_entry.id   AF-A0A9P0TP10-F1
#
_cell.length_a   1.000
_cell.length_b   1.000
_cell.length_c   1.000
_cell.angle_alpha   90.00
_cell.angle_beta   90.00
_cell.angle_gamma   90.00
#
_symmetry.space_group_name_H-M   'P 1'
#
loop_
_entity.id
_entity.type
_entity.pdbx_description
1 polymer ?
#
loop_
_entity_poly.entity_id
_entity_poly.type
_entity_poly.pdbx_seq_one_letter_code
_entity_poly.pdbx_strand_id
1 'polypeptide(L)'
;MLPFVLVLLAAQSAFAAPSNAAVTFYNTNEVGSVPDNGGLVNSYIVSGPVDYLDGGSIPLYAQMLLQILNDLANSPNPVNKATAVIQTIAALGELSHGTSGDSCEAAGLINAYAYSAKSGNNSGLRQAIANFVARLSNNIDTIAQLIVNPNAVRYSVGPRGSCIGGGRTYQFEESWDAILNNAAPAQSALLNEEYCVSRRMYNAFNIRSNNVAAGVSAAAIPQVTEVAKYAMQPLAQFLRAVASGVNPLQEAAAAKAGLLQAVNKIKL
;
A
#
# COMPACT_ATOMS: atom_id res chain seq x y z
N MET A 1 44.65 30.99 -24.01
CA MET A 1 43.36 30.59 -24.61
C MET A 1 43.08 29.16 -24.21
N LEU A 2 42.09 28.95 -23.34
CA LEU A 2 41.57 27.67 -22.90
C LEU A 2 40.06 27.86 -22.66
N PRO A 3 39.19 27.06 -23.27
CA PRO A 3 37.75 27.20 -23.10
C PRO A 3 37.32 26.46 -21.82
N PHE A 4 36.71 27.19 -20.89
CA PHE A 4 35.96 26.57 -19.80
C PHE A 4 34.62 26.08 -20.37
N VAL A 5 34.45 24.76 -20.36
CA VAL A 5 33.19 24.08 -20.67
C VAL A 5 32.22 24.36 -19.52
N LEU A 6 31.20 25.16 -19.81
CA LEU A 6 30.04 25.37 -18.95
C LEU A 6 29.17 24.12 -19.04
N VAL A 7 29.41 23.14 -18.16
CA VAL A 7 28.51 21.99 -18.01
C VAL A 7 27.21 22.51 -17.39
N LEU A 8 26.11 22.38 -18.13
CA LEU A 8 24.77 22.71 -17.68
C LEU A 8 24.44 21.97 -16.36
N LEU A 9 24.48 22.68 -15.24
CA LEU A 9 23.66 22.37 -14.06
C LEU A 9 22.21 22.81 -14.34
N ALA A 10 21.57 22.16 -15.31
CA ALA A 10 20.14 22.32 -15.59
C ALA A 10 19.44 20.97 -15.33
N ALA A 11 19.47 20.50 -14.09
CA ALA A 11 18.72 19.29 -13.70
C ALA A 11 18.30 19.22 -12.22
N GLN A 12 18.53 20.24 -11.38
CA GLN A 12 18.26 20.12 -9.93
C GLN A 12 17.41 21.24 -9.29
N SER A 13 16.68 22.05 -10.07
CA SER A 13 15.90 23.15 -9.49
C SER A 13 14.52 23.41 -10.12
N ALA A 14 13.99 22.51 -10.96
CA ALA A 14 12.61 22.64 -11.45
C ALA A 14 11.52 22.41 -10.37
N PHE A 15 11.89 21.97 -9.15
CA PHE A 15 10.99 21.87 -7.99
C PHE A 15 11.20 22.97 -6.94
N ALA A 16 12.05 23.98 -7.19
CA ALA A 16 12.40 25.01 -6.21
C ALA A 16 11.98 26.44 -6.59
N ALA A 17 10.92 26.59 -7.39
CA ALA A 17 10.26 27.88 -7.57
C ALA A 17 8.96 27.91 -6.72
N PRO A 18 8.94 28.60 -5.56
CA PRO A 18 7.72 28.84 -4.81
C PRO A 18 6.96 29.97 -5.50
N SER A 19 6.34 29.67 -6.64
CA SER A 19 5.44 30.60 -7.30
C SER A 19 4.21 29.85 -7.76
N ASN A 20 3.14 30.01 -6.98
CA ASN A 20 1.74 29.69 -7.27
C ASN A 20 1.21 28.28 -6.93
N ALA A 21 1.98 27.43 -6.26
CA ALA A 21 1.36 26.31 -5.53
C ALA A 21 0.76 26.85 -4.22
N ALA A 22 -0.43 27.45 -4.31
CA ALA A 22 -1.25 27.67 -3.12
C ALA A 22 -1.61 26.28 -2.59
N VAL A 23 -0.90 25.82 -1.55
CA VAL A 23 -1.29 24.63 -0.81
C VAL A 23 -2.50 25.03 0.02
N THR A 24 -3.68 24.84 -0.57
CA THR A 24 -4.94 25.05 0.14
C THR A 24 -5.19 23.82 1.00
N PHE A 25 -5.08 23.99 2.31
CA PHE A 25 -5.45 22.95 3.27
C PHE A 25 -6.97 22.95 3.37
N TYR A 26 -7.61 21.93 2.79
CA TYR A 26 -9.02 21.66 2.99
C TYR A 26 -9.19 20.72 4.18
N ASN A 27 -10.26 20.91 4.96
CA ASN A 27 -10.64 19.88 5.92
C ASN A 27 -10.98 18.60 5.15
N THR A 28 -10.66 17.41 5.68
CA THR A 28 -11.03 16.14 5.04
C THR A 28 -12.55 16.02 4.80
N ASN A 29 -13.36 16.72 5.58
CA ASN A 29 -14.82 16.78 5.38
C ASN A 29 -15.27 17.73 4.25
N GLU A 30 -14.38 18.57 3.71
CA GLU A 30 -14.66 19.58 2.67
C GLU A 30 -14.19 19.15 1.28
N VAL A 31 -13.36 18.11 1.19
CA VAL A 31 -12.92 17.54 -0.09
C VAL A 31 -13.93 16.47 -0.50
N GLY A 32 -14.74 16.75 -1.53
CA GLY A 32 -15.65 15.77 -2.09
C GLY A 32 -14.90 14.58 -2.70
N SER A 33 -15.45 13.38 -2.56
CA SER A 33 -14.85 12.15 -3.11
C SER A 33 -14.65 12.27 -4.63
N VAL A 34 -13.53 11.74 -5.13
CA VAL A 34 -13.21 11.76 -6.57
C VAL A 34 -14.26 10.95 -7.33
N PRO A 35 -14.89 11.47 -8.40
CA PRO A 35 -15.93 10.72 -9.12
C PRO A 35 -15.38 9.48 -9.84
N ASP A 36 -16.17 8.41 -9.91
CA ASP A 36 -15.82 7.21 -10.70
C ASP A 36 -15.75 7.56 -12.19
N ASN A 37 -14.65 7.23 -12.85
CA ASN A 37 -14.46 7.43 -14.28
C ASN A 37 -14.75 6.18 -15.12
N GLY A 38 -15.27 5.10 -14.51
CA GLY A 38 -15.64 3.85 -15.17
C GLY A 38 -14.46 2.93 -15.53
N GLY A 39 -13.21 3.37 -15.34
CA GLY A 39 -12.03 2.53 -15.49
C GLY A 39 -11.96 1.45 -14.40
N LEU A 40 -11.44 0.25 -14.71
CA LEU A 40 -11.38 -0.85 -13.73
C LEU A 40 -10.69 -0.41 -12.42
N VAL A 41 -9.56 0.29 -12.53
CA VAL A 41 -8.83 0.91 -11.42
C VAL A 41 -8.64 2.40 -11.74
N ASN A 42 -8.97 3.24 -10.76
CA ASN A 42 -8.90 4.69 -10.78
C ASN A 42 -8.79 5.25 -9.34
N SER A 43 -8.62 6.57 -9.20
CA SER A 43 -8.56 7.20 -7.87
C SER A 43 -9.83 7.03 -7.04
N TYR A 44 -11.02 6.87 -7.63
CA TYR A 44 -12.25 6.69 -6.87
C TYR A 44 -12.19 5.44 -5.99
N ILE A 45 -11.76 4.30 -6.54
CA ILE A 45 -11.69 3.05 -5.79
C ILE A 45 -10.54 3.00 -4.77
N VAL A 46 -9.58 3.93 -4.85
CA VAL A 46 -8.45 4.04 -3.91
C VAL A 46 -8.73 5.05 -2.80
N SER A 47 -9.30 6.21 -3.14
CA SER A 47 -9.60 7.29 -2.19
C SER A 47 -10.93 7.11 -1.47
N GLY A 48 -12.00 6.69 -2.15
CA GLY A 48 -13.33 6.55 -1.55
C GLY A 48 -13.41 5.65 -0.31
N PRO A 49 -12.67 4.52 -0.25
CA PRO A 49 -12.61 3.71 0.97
C PRO A 49 -11.98 4.40 2.18
N VAL A 50 -11.14 5.42 1.97
CA VAL A 50 -10.49 6.19 3.06
C VAL A 50 -11.49 7.06 3.80
N ASP A 51 -12.55 7.51 3.14
CA ASP A 51 -13.58 8.40 3.72
C ASP A 51 -14.31 7.74 4.92
N TYR A 52 -14.22 6.42 5.06
CA TYR A 52 -14.79 5.66 6.19
C TYR A 52 -13.88 5.62 7.43
N LEU A 53 -12.62 6.02 7.28
CA LEU A 53 -11.68 6.19 8.37
C LEU A 53 -11.86 7.56 9.02
N ASP A 54 -11.70 7.62 10.33
CA ASP A 54 -11.65 8.91 11.03
C ASP A 54 -10.33 9.63 10.67
N GLY A 55 -10.41 10.70 9.88
CA GLY A 55 -9.27 11.46 9.38
C GLY A 55 -8.36 12.03 10.48
N GLY A 56 -8.90 12.29 11.67
CA GLY A 56 -8.11 12.71 12.85
C GLY A 56 -7.22 11.58 13.42
N SER A 57 -7.50 10.34 13.05
CA SER A 57 -6.81 9.13 13.50
C SER A 57 -5.85 8.54 12.47
N ILE A 58 -5.70 9.18 11.29
CA ILE A 58 -4.77 8.75 10.23
C ILE A 58 -3.45 9.52 10.39
N PRO A 59 -2.30 8.82 10.57
CA PRO A 59 -0.99 9.48 10.63
C PRO A 59 -0.68 10.28 9.35
N LEU A 60 -0.03 11.44 9.48
CA LEU A 60 0.29 12.32 8.33
C LEU A 60 0.96 11.59 7.16
N TYR A 61 1.99 10.77 7.44
CA TYR A 61 2.68 10.03 6.39
C TYR A 61 1.81 8.93 5.75
N ALA A 62 0.78 8.43 6.43
CA ALA A 62 -0.20 7.55 5.80
C ALA A 62 -1.12 8.33 4.83
N GLN A 63 -1.41 9.60 5.10
CA GLN A 63 -2.12 10.46 4.14
C GLN A 63 -1.28 10.72 2.89
N MET A 64 0.03 10.98 3.05
CA MET A 64 0.96 11.11 1.91
C MET A 64 1.03 9.83 1.08
N LEU A 65 1.06 8.66 1.73
CA LEU A 65 1.01 7.37 1.05
C LEU A 65 -0.27 7.25 0.21
N LEU A 66 -1.44 7.57 0.76
CA LEU A 66 -2.72 7.49 0.03
C LEU A 66 -2.73 8.37 -1.22
N GLN A 67 -2.06 9.53 -1.20
CA GLN A 67 -1.88 10.34 -2.39
C GLN A 67 -1.03 9.64 -3.46
N ILE A 68 0.08 9.00 -3.06
CA ILE A 68 0.92 8.20 -3.98
C ILE A 68 0.10 7.05 -4.59
N LEU A 69 -0.76 6.39 -3.80
CA LEU A 69 -1.66 5.34 -4.32
C LEU A 69 -2.63 5.88 -5.38
N ASN A 70 -3.14 7.10 -5.21
CA ASN A 70 -4.00 7.75 -6.21
C ASN A 70 -3.24 7.98 -7.53
N ASP A 71 -1.99 8.43 -7.44
CA ASP A 71 -1.15 8.68 -8.61
C ASP A 71 -0.81 7.37 -9.34
N LEU A 72 -0.54 6.29 -8.59
CA LEU A 72 -0.37 4.95 -9.13
C LEU A 72 -1.63 4.40 -9.81
N ALA A 73 -2.81 4.61 -9.21
CA ALA A 73 -4.08 4.15 -9.76
C ALA A 73 -4.42 4.82 -11.11
N ASN A 74 -4.00 6.08 -11.28
CA ASN A 74 -4.15 6.85 -12.53
C ASN A 74 -3.06 6.57 -13.56
N SER A 75 -1.97 5.90 -13.16
CA SER A 75 -0.90 5.52 -14.07
C SER A 75 -1.42 4.57 -15.17
N PRO A 76 -0.99 4.71 -16.44
CA PRO A 76 -1.35 3.75 -17.49
C PRO A 76 -0.71 2.37 -17.28
N ASN A 77 0.29 2.25 -16.40
CA ASN A 77 1.00 1.01 -16.16
C ASN A 77 0.15 0.02 -15.31
N PRO A 78 -0.14 -1.20 -15.81
CA PRO A 78 -0.96 -2.18 -15.09
C PRO A 78 -0.34 -2.66 -13.78
N VAL A 79 1.00 -2.66 -13.66
CA VAL A 79 1.68 -3.01 -12.41
C VAL A 79 1.48 -1.91 -11.37
N ASN A 80 1.56 -0.63 -11.76
CA ASN A 80 1.26 0.49 -10.85
C ASN A 80 -0.18 0.42 -10.32
N LYS A 81 -1.15 0.11 -11.19
CA LYS A 81 -2.54 -0.11 -10.78
C LYS A 81 -2.69 -1.26 -9.80
N ALA A 82 -1.95 -2.35 -9.99
CA ALA A 82 -1.96 -3.50 -9.09
C ALA A 82 -1.37 -3.15 -7.73
N THR A 83 -0.23 -2.44 -7.72
CA THR A 83 0.40 -1.90 -6.51
C THR A 83 -0.58 -1.00 -5.75
N ALA A 84 -1.23 -0.06 -6.45
CA ALA A 84 -2.22 0.84 -5.84
C ALA A 84 -3.34 0.05 -5.13
N VAL A 85 -3.97 -0.91 -5.83
CA VAL A 85 -5.07 -1.70 -5.27
C VAL A 85 -4.63 -2.51 -4.05
N ILE A 86 -3.50 -3.22 -4.14
CA ILE A 86 -3.08 -4.12 -3.07
C ILE A 86 -2.52 -3.38 -1.85
N GLN A 87 -1.80 -2.27 -2.07
CA GLN A 87 -1.37 -1.40 -0.99
C GLN A 87 -2.55 -0.64 -0.35
N THR A 88 -3.59 -0.29 -1.10
CA THR A 88 -4.83 0.28 -0.54
C THR A 88 -5.46 -0.70 0.45
N ILE A 89 -5.62 -1.97 0.07
CA ILE A 89 -6.17 -3.01 0.96
C ILE A 89 -5.27 -3.21 2.20
N ALA A 90 -3.94 -3.22 2.01
CA ALA A 90 -3.00 -3.33 3.11
C ALA A 90 -3.13 -2.15 4.09
N ALA A 91 -3.05 -0.92 3.58
CA ALA A 91 -3.11 0.30 4.38
C ALA A 91 -4.45 0.46 5.10
N LEU A 92 -5.57 0.29 4.39
CA LEU A 92 -6.90 0.38 4.99
C LEU A 92 -7.10 -0.66 6.10
N GLY A 93 -6.66 -1.90 5.89
CA GLY A 93 -6.76 -2.94 6.92
C GLY A 93 -6.00 -2.57 8.20
N GLU A 94 -4.80 -2.02 8.08
CA GLU A 94 -4.02 -1.57 9.24
C GLU A 94 -4.59 -0.31 9.91
N LEU A 95 -5.27 0.56 9.15
CA LEU A 95 -5.88 1.80 9.65
C LEU A 95 -7.29 1.59 10.25
N SER A 96 -7.96 0.48 9.94
CA SER A 96 -9.38 0.28 10.28
C SER A 96 -9.64 0.03 11.76
N HIS A 97 -8.72 -0.66 12.45
CA HIS A 97 -8.92 -1.05 13.86
C HIS A 97 -8.77 0.13 14.82
N GLY A 98 -9.58 0.17 15.88
CA GLY A 98 -9.46 1.16 16.95
C GLY A 98 -8.10 1.14 17.64
N THR A 99 -7.65 -0.05 18.03
CA THR A 99 -6.32 -0.27 18.60
C THR A 99 -5.47 -1.06 17.60
N SER A 100 -4.29 -0.55 17.25
CA SER A 100 -3.38 -1.25 16.33
C SER A 100 -2.83 -2.53 16.94
N GLY A 101 -2.78 -3.58 16.12
CA GLY A 101 -2.21 -4.89 16.46
C GLY A 101 -0.76 -5.04 16.00
N ASP A 102 -0.37 -6.26 15.68
CA ASP A 102 0.96 -6.62 15.15
C ASP A 102 0.94 -6.77 13.62
N SER A 103 2.09 -6.59 12.98
CA SER A 103 2.28 -6.67 11.51
C SER A 103 3.14 -7.87 11.09
N CYS A 104 3.05 -8.98 11.84
CA CYS A 104 3.98 -10.10 11.76
C CYS A 104 4.09 -10.75 10.38
N GLU A 105 2.97 -10.95 9.68
CA GLU A 105 2.98 -11.56 8.35
C GLU A 105 3.68 -10.67 7.32
N ALA A 106 3.49 -9.35 7.42
CA ALA A 106 4.14 -8.38 6.57
C ALA A 106 5.66 -8.33 6.84
N ALA A 107 6.06 -8.21 8.11
CA ALA A 107 7.45 -8.21 8.53
C ALA A 107 8.17 -9.52 8.15
N GLY A 108 7.50 -10.67 8.33
CA GLY A 108 8.01 -11.98 7.95
C GLY A 108 8.27 -12.10 6.46
N LEU A 109 7.35 -11.58 5.63
CA LEU A 109 7.53 -11.53 4.19
C LEU A 109 8.68 -10.61 3.79
N ILE A 110 8.79 -9.41 4.37
CA ILE A 110 9.87 -8.47 4.10
C ILE A 110 11.23 -9.11 4.37
N ASN A 111 11.39 -9.76 5.52
CA ASN A 111 12.61 -10.46 5.88
C ASN A 111 12.93 -11.62 4.93
N ALA A 112 11.92 -12.42 4.56
CA ALA A 112 12.10 -13.54 3.63
C ALA A 112 12.52 -13.05 2.23
N TYR A 113 11.95 -11.93 1.77
CA TYR A 113 12.27 -11.32 0.48
C TYR A 113 13.68 -10.73 0.47
N ALA A 114 14.06 -9.97 1.50
CA ALA A 114 15.40 -9.43 1.64
C ALA A 114 16.47 -10.55 1.68
N TYR A 115 16.21 -11.64 2.41
CA TYR A 115 17.07 -12.81 2.42
C TYR A 115 17.19 -13.46 1.04
N SER A 116 16.07 -13.67 0.35
CA SER A 116 16.04 -14.23 -1.01
C SER A 116 16.84 -13.37 -1.99
N ALA A 117 16.62 -12.05 -1.99
CA ALA A 117 17.34 -11.12 -2.87
C ALA A 117 18.84 -11.13 -2.64
N LYS A 118 19.29 -11.25 -1.37
CA LYS A 118 20.71 -11.30 -1.01
C LYS A 118 21.37 -12.64 -1.32
N SER A 119 20.66 -13.75 -1.10
CA SER A 119 21.25 -15.10 -1.14
C SER A 119 20.94 -15.88 -2.42
N GLY A 120 19.98 -15.44 -3.22
CA GLY A 120 19.39 -16.22 -4.31
C GLY A 120 18.54 -17.41 -3.83
N ASN A 121 18.36 -17.59 -2.52
CA ASN A 121 17.63 -18.71 -1.94
C ASN A 121 16.18 -18.31 -1.62
N ASN A 122 15.26 -18.87 -2.40
CA ASN A 122 13.82 -18.66 -2.26
C ASN A 122 13.14 -19.53 -1.18
N SER A 123 13.92 -20.24 -0.35
CA SER A 123 13.37 -21.06 0.74
C SER A 123 12.54 -20.20 1.69
N GLY A 124 11.28 -20.59 1.91
CA GLY A 124 10.37 -19.89 2.81
C GLY A 124 9.68 -18.66 2.19
N LEU A 125 10.16 -18.11 1.06
CA LEU A 125 9.53 -16.94 0.43
C LEU A 125 8.09 -17.24 -0.01
N ARG A 126 7.82 -18.40 -0.62
CA ARG A 126 6.46 -18.80 -1.02
C ARG A 126 5.49 -18.83 0.17
N GLN A 127 5.94 -19.40 1.28
CA GLN A 127 5.13 -19.50 2.49
C GLN A 127 4.88 -18.13 3.11
N ALA A 128 5.90 -17.26 3.15
CA ALA A 128 5.74 -15.90 3.65
C ALA A 128 4.77 -15.08 2.80
N ILE A 129 4.79 -15.25 1.46
CA ILE A 129 3.81 -14.63 0.56
C ILE A 129 2.41 -15.15 0.85
N ALA A 130 2.23 -16.47 1.01
CA ALA A 130 0.94 -17.05 1.33
C ALA A 130 0.36 -16.52 2.65
N ASN A 131 1.20 -16.39 3.69
CA ASN A 131 0.80 -15.84 4.99
C ASN A 131 0.38 -14.37 4.88
N PHE A 132 1.15 -13.55 4.15
CA PHE A 132 0.79 -12.15 3.93
C PHE A 132 -0.48 -12.00 3.08
N VAL A 133 -0.70 -12.86 2.09
CA VAL A 133 -1.95 -12.85 1.31
C VAL A 133 -3.15 -13.29 2.16
N ALA A 134 -2.97 -14.23 3.09
CA ALA A 134 -4.00 -14.55 4.08
C ALA A 134 -4.31 -13.35 5.00
N ARG A 135 -3.28 -12.58 5.40
CA ARG A 135 -3.45 -11.31 6.12
C ARG A 135 -4.27 -10.30 5.29
N LEU A 136 -3.96 -10.14 4.00
CA LEU A 136 -4.73 -9.26 3.10
C LEU A 136 -6.19 -9.73 2.94
N SER A 137 -6.44 -11.03 2.90
CA SER A 137 -7.79 -11.61 2.91
C SER A 137 -8.57 -11.23 4.18
N ASN A 138 -7.91 -11.25 5.34
CA ASN A 138 -8.53 -10.80 6.61
C ASN A 138 -8.73 -9.28 6.65
N ASN A 139 -7.85 -8.51 6.01
CA ASN A 139 -8.03 -7.06 5.85
C ASN A 139 -9.27 -6.75 5.00
N ILE A 140 -9.56 -7.52 3.95
CA ILE A 140 -10.80 -7.40 3.17
C ILE A 140 -12.04 -7.60 4.04
N ASP A 141 -12.05 -8.61 4.92
CA ASP A 141 -13.16 -8.82 5.87
C ASP A 141 -13.31 -7.63 6.82
N THR A 142 -12.19 -7.10 7.31
CA THR A 142 -12.17 -5.94 8.21
C THR A 142 -12.72 -4.70 7.53
N ILE A 143 -12.32 -4.43 6.28
CA ILE A 143 -12.81 -3.31 5.48
C ILE A 143 -14.31 -3.49 5.19
N ALA A 144 -14.75 -4.69 4.84
CA ALA A 144 -16.18 -4.96 4.63
C ALA A 144 -16.99 -4.71 5.91
N GLN A 145 -16.47 -5.13 7.06
CA GLN A 145 -17.08 -4.89 8.36
C GLN A 145 -17.08 -3.41 8.73
N LEU A 146 -16.08 -2.62 8.31
CA LEU A 146 -16.05 -1.18 8.52
C LEU A 146 -17.24 -0.50 7.82
N ILE A 147 -17.67 -1.01 6.67
CA ILE A 147 -18.85 -0.50 5.93
C ILE A 147 -20.15 -0.97 6.56
N VAL A 148 -20.27 -2.25 6.90
CA VAL A 148 -21.54 -2.84 7.38
C VAL A 148 -21.81 -2.52 8.86
N ASN A 149 -20.77 -2.48 9.69
CA ASN A 149 -20.86 -2.17 11.11
C ASN A 149 -19.57 -1.46 11.59
N PRO A 150 -19.45 -0.14 11.34
CA PRO A 150 -18.24 0.63 11.67
C PRO A 150 -17.85 0.53 13.14
N ASN A 151 -18.82 0.47 14.06
CA ASN A 151 -18.58 0.40 15.50
C ASN A 151 -17.87 -0.89 15.90
N ALA A 152 -18.21 -2.03 15.27
CA ALA A 152 -17.55 -3.29 15.56
C ALA A 152 -16.04 -3.24 15.26
N VAL A 153 -15.64 -2.50 14.22
CA VAL A 153 -14.24 -2.36 13.83
C VAL A 153 -13.54 -1.28 14.66
N ARG A 154 -14.18 -0.13 14.88
CA ARG A 154 -13.64 0.99 15.66
C ARG A 154 -13.35 0.64 17.12
N TYR A 155 -14.08 -0.31 17.70
CA TYR A 155 -13.82 -0.79 19.06
C TYR A 155 -13.04 -2.12 19.10
N SER A 156 -12.51 -2.57 17.97
CA SER A 156 -11.68 -3.76 17.89
C SER A 156 -10.19 -3.47 18.13
N VAL A 157 -9.48 -4.53 18.49
CA VAL A 157 -8.01 -4.57 18.50
C VAL A 157 -7.57 -5.31 17.23
N GLY A 158 -6.55 -4.81 16.57
CA GLY A 158 -5.90 -5.49 15.45
C GLY A 158 -5.37 -6.88 15.84
N PRO A 159 -4.89 -7.66 14.86
CA PRO A 159 -4.40 -9.02 15.14
C PRO A 159 -3.24 -9.00 16.13
N ARG A 160 -3.05 -10.12 16.84
CA ARG A 160 -1.84 -10.36 17.61
C ARG A 160 -1.02 -11.43 16.93
N GLY A 161 0.28 -11.20 16.82
CA GLY A 161 1.24 -12.15 16.27
C GLY A 161 2.34 -12.48 17.27
N SER A 162 3.11 -13.52 16.98
CA SER A 162 4.18 -14.03 17.84
C SER A 162 5.59 -13.59 17.40
N CYS A 163 5.68 -12.63 16.47
CA CYS A 163 6.96 -12.19 15.95
C CYS A 163 7.64 -11.16 16.87
N ILE A 164 8.96 -11.09 16.77
CA ILE A 164 9.79 -10.19 17.56
C ILE A 164 9.34 -8.74 17.34
N GLY A 165 9.12 -8.02 18.44
CA GLY A 165 8.72 -6.60 18.41
C GLY A 165 7.34 -6.34 17.78
N GLY A 166 6.48 -7.36 17.62
CA GLY A 166 5.16 -7.20 17.02
C GLY A 166 5.20 -6.86 15.52
N GLY A 167 6.31 -7.19 14.85
CA GLY A 167 6.48 -6.93 13.41
C GLY A 167 7.08 -5.55 13.12
N ARG A 168 7.58 -4.88 14.16
CA ARG A 168 8.14 -3.52 14.04
C ARG A 168 9.59 -3.46 13.61
N THR A 169 10.26 -4.59 13.61
CA THR A 169 11.66 -4.72 13.22
C THR A 169 11.74 -5.72 12.09
N TYR A 170 12.20 -5.25 10.94
CA TYR A 170 12.36 -6.04 9.72
C TYR A 170 13.44 -5.39 8.84
N GLN A 171 13.92 -6.13 7.85
CA GLN A 171 14.98 -5.71 6.92
C GLN A 171 14.44 -4.69 5.90
N PHE A 172 14.04 -3.52 6.39
CA PHE A 172 13.40 -2.46 5.61
C PHE A 172 14.30 -2.03 4.44
N GLU A 173 15.52 -1.58 4.71
CA GLU A 173 16.40 -1.01 3.69
C GLU A 173 16.78 -2.07 2.66
N GLU A 174 17.17 -3.27 3.09
CA GLU A 174 17.55 -4.35 2.18
C GLU A 174 16.39 -4.80 1.28
N SER A 175 15.16 -4.79 1.81
CA SER A 175 13.98 -5.13 1.00
C SER A 175 13.65 -4.05 -0.02
N TRP A 176 13.74 -2.77 0.36
CA TRP A 176 13.45 -1.66 -0.54
C TRP A 176 14.52 -1.48 -1.59
N ASP A 177 15.80 -1.70 -1.26
CA ASP A 177 16.88 -1.76 -2.24
C ASP A 177 16.56 -2.84 -3.29
N ALA A 178 16.11 -4.03 -2.86
CA ALA A 178 15.71 -5.09 -3.79
C ALA A 178 14.47 -4.73 -4.61
N ILE A 179 13.45 -4.11 -4.01
CA ILE A 179 12.23 -3.65 -4.73
C ILE A 179 12.60 -2.64 -5.82
N LEU A 180 13.39 -1.62 -5.46
CA LEU A 180 13.79 -0.55 -6.38
C LEU A 180 14.71 -1.06 -7.49
N ASN A 181 15.62 -1.99 -7.19
CA ASN A 181 16.49 -2.61 -8.20
C ASN A 181 15.72 -3.47 -9.21
N ASN A 182 14.55 -3.99 -8.83
CA ASN A 182 13.67 -4.77 -9.72
C ASN A 182 12.58 -3.92 -10.39
N ALA A 183 12.49 -2.63 -10.07
CA ALA A 183 11.49 -1.74 -10.64
C ALA A 183 11.81 -1.39 -12.10
N ALA A 184 10.79 -1.42 -12.96
CA ALA A 184 10.94 -0.91 -14.32
C ALA A 184 11.14 0.62 -14.29
N PRO A 185 11.83 1.22 -15.29
CA PRO A 185 12.07 2.67 -15.33
C PRO A 185 10.81 3.53 -15.25
N ALA A 186 9.68 3.03 -15.75
CA ALA A 186 8.38 3.70 -15.70
C ALA A 186 7.70 3.67 -14.31
N GLN A 187 8.30 3.00 -13.32
CA GLN A 187 7.76 2.81 -11.97
C GLN A 187 8.66 3.38 -10.88
N SER A 188 9.95 3.55 -11.19
CA SER A 188 10.97 3.91 -10.22
C SER A 188 10.70 5.26 -9.55
N ALA A 189 10.13 6.24 -10.25
CA ALA A 189 9.83 7.55 -9.65
C ALA A 189 8.81 7.43 -8.50
N LEU A 190 7.66 6.80 -8.74
CA LEU A 190 6.61 6.63 -7.72
C LEU A 190 7.04 5.67 -6.60
N LEU A 191 7.76 4.59 -6.93
CA LEU A 191 8.30 3.68 -5.91
C LEU A 191 9.35 4.33 -5.02
N ASN A 192 10.13 5.31 -5.52
CA ASN A 192 11.03 6.09 -4.68
C ASN A 192 10.28 6.99 -3.69
N GLU A 193 9.14 7.56 -4.10
CA GLU A 193 8.27 8.31 -3.18
C GLU A 193 7.66 7.40 -2.12
N GLU A 194 7.18 6.21 -2.52
CA GLU A 194 6.70 5.19 -1.58
C GLU A 194 7.77 4.77 -0.59
N TYR A 195 9.01 4.55 -1.05
CA TYR A 195 10.15 4.24 -0.18
C TYR A 195 10.33 5.33 0.88
N CYS A 196 10.36 6.60 0.46
CA CYS A 196 10.59 7.72 1.36
C CYS A 196 9.49 7.82 2.44
N VAL A 197 8.23 7.70 2.04
CA VAL A 197 7.09 7.78 2.96
C VAL A 197 7.03 6.55 3.87
N SER A 198 7.24 5.36 3.32
CA SER A 198 7.30 4.10 4.07
C SER A 198 8.44 4.12 5.09
N ARG A 199 9.60 4.69 4.75
CA ARG A 199 10.75 4.83 5.65
C ARG A 199 10.45 5.75 6.83
N ARG A 200 9.72 6.85 6.59
CA ARG A 200 9.27 7.76 7.66
C ARG A 200 8.29 7.07 8.60
N MET A 201 7.36 6.28 8.06
CA MET A 201 6.39 5.53 8.85
C MET A 201 7.03 4.35 9.61
N TYR A 202 8.00 3.66 9.00
CA TYR A 202 8.77 2.60 9.65
C TYR A 202 9.51 3.11 10.88
N ASN A 203 10.17 4.27 10.77
CA ASN A 203 10.89 4.90 11.88
C ASN A 203 10.00 5.68 12.86
N ALA A 204 8.68 5.70 12.65
CA ALA A 204 7.77 6.40 13.55
C ALA A 204 7.57 5.63 14.87
N PHE A 205 7.44 6.35 15.97
CA PHE A 205 7.10 5.76 17.27
C PHE A 205 5.68 5.17 17.32
N ASN A 206 4.79 5.65 16.44
CA ASN A 206 3.41 5.21 16.39
C ASN A 206 3.28 3.83 15.74
N ILE A 207 2.66 2.89 16.46
CA ILE A 207 2.47 1.49 16.03
C ILE A 207 1.70 1.40 14.72
N ARG A 208 0.65 2.21 14.56
CA ARG A 208 -0.18 2.24 13.36
C ARG A 208 0.63 2.64 12.14
N SER A 209 1.46 3.68 12.25
CA SER A 209 2.37 4.08 11.18
C SER A 209 3.31 2.94 10.79
N ASN A 210 3.91 2.28 11.78
CA ASN A 210 4.83 1.17 11.51
C ASN A 210 4.13 -0.03 10.85
N ASN A 211 2.91 -0.38 11.29
CA ASN A 211 2.12 -1.43 10.65
C ASN A 211 1.74 -1.09 9.21
N VAL A 212 1.32 0.15 8.95
CA VAL A 212 1.04 0.63 7.58
C VAL A 212 2.32 0.53 6.74
N ALA A 213 3.47 0.96 7.26
CA ALA A 213 4.77 0.84 6.59
C ALA A 213 5.10 -0.61 6.23
N ALA A 214 4.92 -1.54 7.17
CA ALA A 214 5.15 -2.96 6.95
C ALA A 214 4.19 -3.51 5.88
N GLY A 215 2.90 -3.20 6.01
CA GLY A 215 1.87 -3.62 5.06
C GLY A 215 2.15 -3.16 3.63
N VAL A 216 2.48 -1.87 3.43
CA VAL A 216 2.76 -1.35 2.09
C VAL A 216 4.10 -1.83 1.53
N SER A 217 5.13 -1.93 2.38
CA SER A 217 6.44 -2.46 1.94
C SER A 217 6.30 -3.92 1.50
N ALA A 218 5.55 -4.73 2.25
CA ALA A 218 5.26 -6.12 1.89
C ALA A 218 4.42 -6.21 0.60
N ALA A 219 3.46 -5.31 0.42
CA ALA A 219 2.61 -5.22 -0.77
C ALA A 219 3.34 -4.69 -2.02
N ALA A 220 4.43 -3.93 -1.85
CA ALA A 220 5.32 -3.46 -2.91
C ALA A 220 6.25 -4.56 -3.47
N ILE A 221 6.36 -5.70 -2.77
CA ILE A 221 7.19 -6.82 -3.24
C ILE A 221 6.63 -7.35 -4.57
N PRO A 222 7.46 -7.48 -5.64
CA PRO A 222 6.98 -7.79 -6.98
C PRO A 222 6.07 -9.02 -7.07
N GLN A 223 6.39 -10.07 -6.31
CA GLN A 223 5.60 -11.29 -6.28
C GLN A 223 4.18 -11.07 -5.72
N VAL A 224 4.03 -10.16 -4.75
CA VAL A 224 2.70 -9.79 -4.20
C VAL A 224 1.94 -8.91 -5.20
N THR A 225 2.63 -8.00 -5.88
CA THR A 225 2.01 -7.23 -6.97
C THR A 225 1.51 -8.14 -8.10
N GLU A 226 2.23 -9.22 -8.43
CA GLU A 226 1.75 -10.23 -9.39
C GLU A 226 0.52 -10.99 -8.87
N VAL A 227 0.43 -11.32 -7.56
CA VAL A 227 -0.81 -11.86 -6.96
C VAL A 227 -1.97 -10.90 -7.24
N ALA A 228 -1.78 -9.61 -6.98
CA ALA A 228 -2.79 -8.60 -7.19
C ALA A 228 -3.19 -8.47 -8.67
N LYS A 229 -2.25 -8.59 -9.61
CA LYS A 229 -2.56 -8.61 -11.06
C LYS A 229 -3.47 -9.79 -11.43
N TYR A 230 -3.19 -10.98 -10.91
CA TYR A 230 -4.04 -12.15 -11.16
C TYR A 230 -5.44 -12.04 -10.52
N ALA A 231 -5.56 -11.29 -9.43
CA ALA A 231 -6.81 -11.06 -8.70
C ALA A 231 -7.43 -9.67 -8.96
N MET A 232 -6.95 -8.95 -9.99
CA MET A 232 -7.25 -7.52 -10.16
C MET A 232 -8.74 -7.22 -10.22
N GLN A 233 -9.47 -7.98 -11.04
CA GLN A 233 -10.89 -7.74 -11.28
C GLN A 233 -11.73 -7.84 -10.00
N PRO A 234 -11.69 -8.95 -9.23
CA PRO A 234 -12.47 -9.03 -8.00
C PRO A 234 -11.99 -8.05 -6.92
N LEU A 235 -10.68 -7.73 -6.84
CA LEU A 235 -10.18 -6.72 -5.90
C LEU A 235 -10.70 -5.32 -6.22
N ALA A 236 -10.68 -4.92 -7.48
CA ALA A 236 -11.16 -3.62 -7.91
C ALA A 236 -12.68 -3.48 -7.75
N GLN A 237 -13.44 -4.56 -7.98
CA GLN A 237 -14.89 -4.58 -7.72
C GLN A 237 -15.20 -4.44 -6.23
N PHE A 238 -14.46 -5.12 -5.36
CA PHE A 238 -14.57 -4.93 -3.92
C PHE A 238 -14.31 -3.49 -3.50
N LEU A 239 -13.19 -2.90 -3.92
CA LEU A 239 -12.87 -1.50 -3.58
C LEU A 239 -13.89 -0.51 -4.14
N ARG A 240 -14.45 -0.77 -5.34
CA ARG A 240 -15.56 0.03 -5.89
C ARG A 240 -16.83 -0.09 -5.04
N ALA A 241 -17.19 -1.28 -4.58
CA ALA A 241 -18.34 -1.49 -3.69
C ALA A 241 -18.16 -0.72 -2.38
N VAL A 242 -16.95 -0.77 -1.80
CA VAL A 242 -16.59 0.00 -0.60
C VAL A 242 -16.68 1.50 -0.87
N ALA A 243 -16.09 2.00 -1.96
CA ALA A 243 -16.11 3.41 -2.34
C ALA A 243 -17.53 3.95 -2.59
N SER A 244 -18.45 3.09 -3.05
CA SER A 244 -19.85 3.46 -3.31
C SER A 244 -20.76 3.34 -2.09
N GLY A 245 -20.24 2.82 -0.97
CA GLY A 245 -21.02 2.63 0.26
C GLY A 245 -22.10 1.56 0.16
N VAL A 246 -22.09 0.74 -0.90
CA VAL A 246 -22.95 -0.43 -1.00
C VAL A 246 -22.40 -1.55 -0.12
N ASN A 247 -23.23 -2.51 0.25
CA ASN A 247 -22.81 -3.66 1.05
C ASN A 247 -21.77 -4.49 0.28
N PRO A 248 -20.49 -4.55 0.72
CA PRO A 248 -19.42 -5.13 -0.09
C PRO A 248 -19.17 -6.62 0.23
N LEU A 249 -20.05 -7.29 0.98
CA LEU A 249 -19.80 -8.65 1.48
C LEU A 249 -19.65 -9.70 0.37
N GLN A 250 -20.41 -9.56 -0.73
CA GLN A 250 -20.32 -10.48 -1.86
C GLN A 250 -19.01 -10.29 -2.63
N GLU A 251 -18.65 -9.04 -2.89
CA GLU A 251 -17.41 -8.66 -3.57
C GLU A 251 -16.19 -8.99 -2.71
N ALA A 252 -16.30 -8.85 -1.39
CA ALA A 252 -15.27 -9.26 -0.43
C ALA A 252 -14.97 -10.76 -0.55
N ALA A 253 -16.01 -11.60 -0.59
CA ALA A 253 -15.83 -13.04 -0.76
C ALA A 253 -15.12 -13.38 -2.08
N ALA A 254 -15.49 -12.71 -3.18
CA ALA A 254 -14.86 -12.88 -4.49
C ALA A 254 -13.39 -12.41 -4.49
N ALA A 255 -13.10 -11.26 -3.89
CA ALA A 255 -11.75 -10.70 -3.76
C ALA A 255 -10.82 -11.62 -2.97
N LYS A 256 -11.29 -12.17 -1.85
CA LYS A 256 -10.55 -13.14 -1.03
C LYS A 256 -10.24 -14.42 -1.81
N ALA A 257 -11.25 -15.00 -2.47
CA ALA A 257 -11.05 -16.19 -3.29
C ALA A 257 -10.04 -15.92 -4.42
N GLY A 258 -10.14 -14.76 -5.08
CA GLY A 258 -9.21 -14.33 -6.12
C GLY A 258 -7.76 -14.26 -5.62
N LEU A 259 -7.53 -13.61 -4.48
CA LEU A 259 -6.21 -13.50 -3.85
C LEU A 259 -5.62 -14.88 -3.52
N LEU A 260 -6.37 -15.72 -2.80
CA LEU A 260 -5.88 -17.02 -2.35
C LEU A 260 -5.58 -17.96 -3.52
N GLN A 261 -6.37 -17.91 -4.60
CA GLN A 261 -6.09 -18.67 -5.83
C GLN A 261 -4.88 -18.12 -6.59
N ALA A 262 -4.69 -16.80 -6.60
CA ALA A 262 -3.59 -16.14 -7.29
C ALA A 262 -2.21 -16.46 -6.70
N VAL A 263 -2.11 -16.75 -5.40
CA VAL A 263 -0.85 -17.19 -4.75
C VAL A 263 -0.23 -18.38 -5.47
N ASN A 264 -1.04 -19.33 -5.93
CA ASN A 264 -0.53 -20.53 -6.60
C ASN A 264 0.02 -20.26 -8.01
N LYS A 265 -0.24 -19.09 -8.58
CA LYS A 265 0.15 -18.71 -9.94
C LYS A 265 1.50 -17.98 -9.99
N ILE A 266 2.03 -17.54 -8.85
CA ILE A 266 3.27 -16.76 -8.81
C ILE A 266 4.50 -17.64 -9.06
N LYS A 267 5.47 -17.04 -9.75
CA LYS A 267 6.82 -17.59 -9.94
C LYS A 267 7.77 -16.92 -8.95
N LEU A 268 8.72 -17.70 -8.42
CA LEU A 268 9.78 -17.22 -7.53
C LEU A 268 11.12 -17.25 -8.24
#